data_AF-A0A1B1B4A3-F1
#
_entry.id   AF-A0A1B1B4A3-F1
#
_cell.length_a   1.000
_cell.length_b   1.000
_cell.length_c   1.000
_cell.angle_alpha   90.00
_cell.angle_beta   90.00
_cell.angle_gamma   90.00
#
_symmetry.space_group_name_H-M   'P 1'
#
loop_
_entity.id
_entity.type
_entity.pdbx_description
1 polymer ?
#
loop_
_entity_poly.entity_id
_entity_poly.type
_entity_poly.pdbx_seq_one_letter_code
_entity_poly.pdbx_strand_id
1 'polypeptide(L)' 'MKALAFAAHQRTVCDQCGTRAAEWDEAAGGDRFAYVTTTVRCPGCELIAHEQDQVPDGMDGYGVRIGLVPRT' A
#
# COMPACT_ATOMS: atom_id res chain seq x y z
N MET A 1 27.04 -20.03 -0.92
CA MET A 1 26.66 -19.66 0.47
C MET A 1 25.68 -18.50 0.54
N LYS A 2 25.93 -17.32 -0.07
CA LYS A 2 25.00 -16.18 -0.05
C LYS A 2 23.59 -16.50 -0.60
N ALA A 3 23.51 -17.24 -1.71
CA ALA A 3 22.22 -17.62 -2.31
C ALA A 3 21.34 -18.51 -1.41
N LEU A 4 21.95 -19.45 -0.67
CA LEU A 4 21.22 -20.32 0.27
C LEU A 4 20.78 -19.56 1.52
N ALA A 5 21.63 -18.68 2.04
CA ALA A 5 21.28 -17.80 3.17
C ALA A 5 20.15 -16.84 2.78
N PHE A 6 20.20 -16.29 1.57
CA PHE A 6 19.15 -15.44 1.02
C PHE A 6 17.82 -16.20 0.87
N ALA A 7 17.84 -17.41 0.32
CA ALA A 7 16.64 -18.24 0.20
C ALA A 7 16.06 -18.65 1.57
N ALA A 8 16.91 -18.92 2.56
CA ALA A 8 16.47 -19.17 3.92
C ALA A 8 15.83 -17.93 4.55
N HIS A 9 16.41 -16.75 4.32
CA HIS A 9 15.85 -15.48 4.78
C HIS A 9 14.50 -15.18 4.13
N GLN A 10 14.36 -15.35 2.81
CA GLN A 10 13.09 -15.13 2.11
C GLN A 10 11.94 -15.94 2.71
N ARG A 11 12.19 -17.19 3.12
CA ARG A 11 11.16 -18.04 3.79
C ARG A 11 10.69 -17.51 5.14
N THR A 12 11.44 -16.60 5.77
CA THR A 12 11.05 -15.99 7.06
C THR A 12 10.22 -14.73 6.90
N VAL A 13 10.12 -14.21 5.67
CA VAL A 13 9.43 -12.97 5.32
C VAL A 13 8.03 -13.31 4.79
N CYS A 14 7.03 -12.55 5.21
CA CYS A 14 5.68 -12.66 4.65
C CYS A 14 5.64 -12.15 3.20
N ASP A 15 5.15 -12.97 2.27
CA ASP A 15 5.03 -12.60 0.84
C ASP A 15 4.06 -11.45 0.56
N GLN A 16 3.20 -11.09 1.53
CA GLN A 16 2.22 -10.01 1.37
C GLN A 16 2.73 -8.67 1.90
N CYS A 17 3.29 -8.64 3.13
CA CYS A 17 3.65 -7.40 3.80
C CYS A 17 5.16 -7.23 4.02
N GLY A 18 5.99 -8.24 3.73
CA GLY A 18 7.44 -8.13 3.81
C GLY A 18 8.03 -8.15 5.22
N THR A 19 7.22 -8.34 6.27
CA THR A 19 7.70 -8.42 7.66
C THR A 19 8.00 -9.87 8.08
N ARG A 20 8.80 -10.05 9.13
CA ARG A 20 9.13 -11.37 9.70
C ARG A 20 8.41 -11.57 11.03
N ALA A 21 7.86 -12.76 11.26
CA ALA A 21 7.16 -13.07 12.50
C ALA A 21 8.03 -12.89 13.76
N ALA A 22 9.33 -13.22 13.67
CA ALA A 22 10.27 -13.07 14.79
C ALA A 22 10.49 -11.61 15.23
N GLU A 23 10.20 -10.63 14.38
CA GLU A 23 10.30 -9.21 14.74
C GLU A 23 9.22 -8.80 15.76
N TRP A 24 8.13 -9.58 15.86
CA TRP A 24 7.02 -9.36 16.79
C TRP A 24 7.13 -10.17 18.09
N ASP A 25 8.01 -11.17 18.13
CA ASP A 25 8.11 -12.12 19.25
C ASP A 25 9.00 -11.56 20.37
N GLU A 26 8.37 -11.00 21.40
CA GLU A 26 9.06 -10.46 22.59
C GLU A 26 9.95 -11.51 23.29
N ALA A 27 9.57 -12.81 23.25
CA ALA A 27 10.38 -13.88 23.85
C ALA A 27 11.66 -14.18 23.05
N ALA A 28 11.68 -13.84 21.76
CA ALA A 28 12.86 -13.90 20.90
C ALA A 28 13.61 -12.56 20.81
N GLY A 29 13.22 -11.55 21.61
CA GLY A 29 13.82 -10.21 21.61
C GLY A 29 13.25 -9.25 20.56
N GLY A 30 12.11 -9.59 19.96
CA GLY A 30 11.32 -8.70 19.11
C GLY A 30 10.48 -7.70 19.91
N ASP A 31 9.67 -6.91 19.20
CA ASP A 31 8.77 -5.91 19.77
C ASP A 31 7.38 -6.08 19.14
N ARG A 32 6.34 -6.21 19.97
CA ARG A 32 4.94 -6.31 19.49
C ARG A 32 4.47 -5.07 18.73
N PHE A 33 5.21 -3.96 18.81
CA PHE A 33 5.00 -2.72 18.07
C PHE A 33 6.09 -2.47 17.01
N ALA A 34 6.79 -3.52 16.57
CA ALA A 34 7.85 -3.44 15.56
C ALA A 34 7.44 -2.68 14.28
N TYR A 35 6.14 -2.70 13.95
CA TYR A 35 5.57 -1.95 12.84
C TYR A 35 4.26 -1.28 13.25
N VAL A 36 4.06 -0.06 12.75
CA VAL A 36 2.80 0.67 12.86
C VAL A 36 2.23 0.96 11.48
N THR A 37 0.91 0.97 11.35
CA THR A 37 0.25 1.38 10.11
C THR A 37 0.38 2.89 9.93
N THR A 38 0.65 3.33 8.70
CA THR A 38 0.55 4.73 8.31
C THR A 38 -0.40 4.89 7.13
N THR A 39 -1.12 6.00 7.10
CA THR A 39 -2.01 6.34 5.98
C THR A 39 -1.37 7.46 5.19
N VAL A 40 -1.12 7.22 3.90
CA VAL A 40 -0.59 8.23 2.99
C VAL A 40 -1.71 8.70 2.07
N ARG A 41 -1.87 10.02 1.95
CA ARG A 41 -2.73 10.61 0.93
C ARG A 41 -1.95 10.74 -0.38
N CYS A 42 -2.44 10.12 -1.44
CA CYS A 42 -1.90 10.30 -2.79
C CYS A 42 -2.54 11.55 -3.43
N PRO A 43 -1.77 12.59 -3.79
CA PRO A 43 -2.33 13.80 -4.41
C PRO A 43 -3.09 13.52 -5.70
N GLY A 44 -2.63 12.57 -6.52
CA GLY A 44 -3.30 12.19 -7.76
C GLY A 44 -4.66 11.52 -7.52
N CYS A 45 -4.72 10.58 -6.57
CA CYS A 45 -5.98 9.92 -6.21
C CYS A 45 -6.96 10.91 -5.57
N GLU A 46 -6.46 11.86 -4.77
CA GLU A 46 -7.26 12.93 -4.20
C GLU A 46 -7.87 13.81 -5.29
N LEU A 47 -7.09 14.22 -6.30
CA LEU A 47 -7.61 15.00 -7.43
C LEU A 47 -8.67 14.24 -8.22
N ILE A 48 -8.45 12.94 -8.48
CA ILE A 48 -9.45 12.11 -9.16
C ILE A 48 -10.74 12.04 -8.35
N ALA A 49 -10.64 11.80 -7.03
CA ALA A 49 -11.82 11.73 -6.17
C ALA A 49 -12.57 13.07 -6.14
N HIS A 50 -11.85 14.19 -6.02
CA HIS A 50 -12.46 15.51 -6.01
C HIS A 50 -13.22 15.83 -7.31
N GLU A 51 -12.65 15.48 -8.47
CA GLU A 51 -13.32 15.68 -9.75
C GLU A 51 -14.50 14.70 -9.93
N GLN A 52 -14.36 13.48 -9.42
CA GLN A 52 -15.44 12.49 -9.43
C GLN A 52 -16.65 12.97 -8.62
N ASP A 53 -16.42 13.69 -7.51
CA ASP A 53 -17.48 14.30 -6.69
C ASP A 53 -18.25 15.39 -7.44
N GLN A 54 -17.71 15.94 -8.53
CA GLN A 54 -18.40 16.94 -9.37
C GLN A 54 -19.25 16.30 -10.48
N VAL A 55 -19.15 14.98 -10.70
CA VAL A 55 -19.94 14.30 -11.73
C VAL A 55 -21.40 14.25 -11.30
N PRO A 56 -22.34 14.76 -12.13
CA PRO A 56 -23.77 14.73 -11.79
C PRO A 56 -24.30 13.31 -11.61
N ASP A 57 -25.23 13.14 -10.67
CA ASP A 57 -25.96 11.89 -10.51
C ASP A 57 -26.93 11.63 -11.68
N GLY A 58 -27.30 10.36 -11.87
CA GLY A 58 -28.27 9.95 -12.88
C GLY A 58 -27.68 9.85 -14.28
N MET A 59 -28.53 10.02 -15.31
CA MET A 59 -28.15 9.75 -16.70
C MET A 59 -27.03 10.68 -17.19
N ASP A 60 -26.96 11.90 -16.66
CA ASP A 60 -25.99 12.91 -17.08
C ASP A 60 -24.55 12.55 -16.65
N GLY A 61 -24.39 11.69 -15.63
CA GLY A 61 -23.11 11.14 -15.21
C GLY A 61 -22.69 9.86 -15.95
N TYR A 62 -23.56 9.27 -16.78
CA TYR A 62 -23.27 7.98 -17.40
C TYR A 62 -22.14 8.08 -18.43
N GLY A 63 -21.18 7.15 -18.31
CA GLY A 63 -20.04 7.06 -19.23
C GLY A 63 -18.91 8.05 -18.97
N VAL A 64 -19.01 8.89 -17.93
CA VAL A 64 -17.93 9.79 -17.53
C VAL A 64 -16.78 9.00 -16.90
N ARG A 65 -15.55 9.32 -17.29
CA ARG A 65 -14.32 8.76 -16.69
C ARG A 65 -13.33 9.87 -16.40
N ILE A 66 -12.91 9.98 -15.15
CA ILE A 66 -11.87 10.91 -14.70
C ILE A 66 -10.48 10.28 -14.88
N GLY A 67 -9.51 11.06 -15.36
CA GLY A 67 -8.13 10.62 -15.52
C GLY A 67 -7.15 11.79 -15.44
N LEU A 68 -5.90 11.48 -15.08
CA LEU A 68 -4.84 12.48 -14.96
C LEU A 68 -4.03 12.56 -16.25
N VAL A 69 -3.68 13.78 -16.66
CA VAL A 69 -2.77 14.06 -17.80
C VAL A 69 -1.59 14.91 -17.32
N PRO A 70 -0.38 14.75 -17.89
CA PRO A 70 0.76 15.60 -17.55
C PRO A 70 0.48 17.07 -17.87
N ARG A 71 1.03 17.97 -17.05
CA ARG A 71 1.01 19.40 -17.36
C ARG A 71 2.08 19.67 -18.42
N THR A 72 1.67 20.25 -19.55
CA THR A 72 2.55 20.74 -20.62
C THR A 72 3.34 21.97 -20.19
#